data_AF-A0A388P8W5-F1
#
_entry.id   AF-A0A388P8W5-F1
#
_cell.length_a   1.000
_cell.length_b   1.000
_cell.length_c   1.000
_cell.angle_alpha   90.00
_cell.angle_beta   90.00
_cell.angle_gamma   90.00
#
_symmetry.space_group_name_H-M   'P 1'
#
loop_
_entity.id
_entity.type
_entity.pdbx_description
1 polymer ?
#
loop_
_entity_poly.entity_id
_entity_poly.type
_entity_poly.pdbx_seq_one_letter_code
_entity_poly.pdbx_strand_id
1 'polypeptide(L)'
;AASFKARDPFRQILIQALADRLAEGCAEWLHLEVRKELWGYAPNEALTVEELVDEKYAGRRPAAGYPACPEHTEKAELWRLLNADRLGCTLTESFAMNPAASVSGLYFGNPQSIYFDVDNVGRDQVEDYAKRKGWTIEQAEKWLRPVLGYKT
;
A
#
# COMPACT_ATOMS: atom_id res chain seq x y z
N ALA A 1 17.57 -10.94 29.93
CA ALA A 1 16.21 -10.76 30.50
C ALA A 1 15.17 -11.32 29.53
N ALA A 2 14.11 -11.99 29.99
CA ALA A 2 13.03 -12.45 29.11
C ALA A 2 12.39 -11.25 28.38
N SER A 3 12.18 -11.35 27.07
CA SER A 3 11.54 -10.31 26.27
C SER A 3 10.12 -10.03 26.78
N PHE A 4 9.59 -8.82 26.55
CA PHE A 4 8.21 -8.50 26.92
C PHE A 4 7.20 -9.52 26.37
N LYS A 5 7.42 -9.98 25.13
CA LYS A 5 6.67 -11.09 24.50
C LYS A 5 6.67 -12.38 25.33
N ALA A 6 7.79 -12.73 25.96
CA ALA A 6 7.89 -13.92 26.80
C ALA A 6 7.27 -13.73 28.19
N ARG A 7 7.07 -12.48 28.65
CA ARG A 7 6.46 -12.16 29.94
C ARG A 7 4.95 -11.99 29.87
N ASP A 8 4.46 -11.39 28.79
CA ASP A 8 3.03 -11.11 28.59
C ASP A 8 2.65 -11.21 27.10
N PRO A 9 2.51 -12.44 26.57
CA PRO A 9 2.19 -12.65 25.16
C PRO A 9 0.81 -12.11 24.77
N PHE A 10 -0.16 -12.09 25.71
CA PHE A 10 -1.50 -11.58 25.45
C PHE A 10 -1.48 -10.06 25.22
N ARG A 11 -0.85 -9.29 26.13
CA ARG A 11 -0.72 -7.84 25.93
C ARG A 11 0.10 -7.50 24.69
N GLN A 12 1.11 -8.30 24.36
CA GLN A 12 1.86 -8.11 23.12
C GLN A 12 0.95 -8.21 21.89
N ILE A 13 0.10 -9.25 21.82
CA ILE A 13 -0.85 -9.42 20.71
C ILE A 13 -1.85 -8.28 20.67
N LEU A 14 -2.40 -7.87 21.83
CA LEU A 14 -3.34 -6.75 21.90
C LEU A 14 -2.73 -5.44 21.40
N ILE A 15 -1.50 -5.12 21.79
CA ILE A 15 -0.82 -3.89 21.35
C ILE A 15 -0.58 -3.92 19.84
N GLN A 16 -0.18 -5.06 19.29
CA GLN A 16 0.00 -5.23 17.84
C GLN A 16 -1.32 -5.05 17.10
N ALA A 17 -2.39 -5.70 17.56
CA ALA A 17 -3.72 -5.56 16.96
C ALA A 17 -4.22 -4.11 17.00
N LEU A 18 -4.04 -3.42 18.13
CA LEU A 18 -4.42 -2.01 18.26
C LEU A 18 -3.59 -1.11 17.34
N ALA A 19 -2.28 -1.35 17.23
CA ALA A 19 -1.42 -0.60 16.32
C ALA A 19 -1.89 -0.76 14.86
N ASP A 20 -2.22 -1.98 14.44
CA ASP A 20 -2.73 -2.23 13.09
C ASP A 20 -4.07 -1.51 12.85
N ARG A 21 -4.99 -1.52 13.83
CA ARG A 21 -6.27 -0.78 13.71
C ARG A 21 -6.06 0.74 13.64
N LEU A 22 -5.10 1.28 14.37
CA LEU A 22 -4.77 2.70 14.33
C LEU A 22 -4.12 3.08 12.98
N ALA A 23 -3.26 2.24 12.43
CA ALA A 23 -2.64 2.47 11.12
C ALA A 23 -3.71 2.53 10.01
N GLU A 24 -4.62 1.56 9.97
CA GLU A 24 -5.71 1.53 8.98
C GLU A 24 -6.71 2.68 9.18
N GLY A 25 -7.09 2.95 10.44
CA GLY A 25 -7.98 4.07 10.76
C GLY A 25 -7.37 5.43 10.38
N CYS A 26 -6.06 5.60 10.56
CA CYS A 26 -5.34 6.79 10.13
C CYS A 26 -5.33 6.92 8.59
N ALA A 27 -5.15 5.81 7.86
CA ALA A 27 -5.21 5.81 6.41
C ALA A 27 -6.61 6.20 5.88
N GLU A 28 -7.68 5.70 6.49
CA GLU A 28 -9.05 6.08 6.14
C GLU A 28 -9.33 7.56 6.44
N TRP A 29 -8.95 8.02 7.63
CA TRP A 29 -9.11 9.43 8.04
C TRP A 29 -8.32 10.37 7.12
N LEU A 30 -7.06 10.05 6.82
CA LEU A 30 -6.24 10.89 5.95
C LEU A 30 -6.79 10.90 4.52
N HIS A 31 -7.29 9.76 4.03
CA HIS A 31 -7.92 9.73 2.72
C HIS A 31 -9.17 10.63 2.69
N LEU A 32 -10.04 10.56 3.70
CA LEU A 32 -11.18 11.46 3.85
C LEU A 32 -10.76 12.93 3.82
N GLU A 33 -9.73 13.30 4.60
CA GLU A 33 -9.17 14.66 4.64
C GLU A 33 -8.64 15.09 3.27
N VAL A 34 -7.99 14.19 2.53
CA VAL A 34 -7.54 14.45 1.16
C VAL A 34 -8.72 14.73 0.24
N ARG A 35 -9.78 13.91 0.28
CA ARG A 35 -10.95 14.08 -0.60
C ARG A 35 -11.68 15.39 -0.34
N LYS A 36 -11.84 15.76 0.94
CA LYS A 36 -12.62 16.91 1.36
C LYS A 36 -11.87 18.23 1.32
N GLU A 37 -10.62 18.23 1.80
CA GLU A 37 -9.89 19.47 2.09
C GLU A 37 -8.61 19.60 1.26
N LEU A 38 -7.68 18.62 1.33
CA LEU A 38 -6.33 18.80 0.76
C LEU A 38 -6.32 18.75 -0.77
N TRP A 39 -7.10 17.84 -1.36
CA TRP A 39 -7.37 17.79 -2.80
C TRP A 39 -8.73 18.43 -3.12
N GLY A 40 -9.74 18.20 -2.26
CA GLY A 40 -10.98 18.95 -2.31
C GLY A 40 -11.88 18.63 -3.50
N TYR A 41 -11.80 17.42 -4.06
CA TYR A 41 -12.69 16.98 -5.13
C TYR A 41 -14.06 16.51 -4.63
N ALA A 42 -14.24 16.33 -3.31
CA ALA A 42 -15.51 15.97 -2.67
C ALA A 42 -15.74 16.78 -1.37
N PRO A 43 -15.78 18.12 -1.40
CA PRO A 43 -15.82 18.95 -0.19
C PRO A 43 -17.10 18.77 0.63
N ASN A 44 -18.22 18.42 -0.03
CA ASN A 44 -19.51 18.20 0.61
C ASN A 44 -19.76 16.73 1.00
N GLU A 45 -18.74 15.87 0.97
CA GLU A 45 -18.87 14.47 1.38
C GLU A 45 -19.30 14.37 2.86
N ALA A 46 -20.34 13.56 3.11
CA ALA A 46 -20.93 13.37 4.44
C ALA A 46 -21.27 11.88 4.67
N LEU A 47 -20.29 11.01 4.43
CA LEU A 47 -20.42 9.56 4.60
C LEU A 47 -20.32 9.15 6.07
N THR A 48 -21.04 8.09 6.46
CA THR A 48 -20.85 7.45 7.77
C THR A 48 -19.58 6.58 7.77
N VAL A 49 -19.14 6.15 8.96
CA VAL A 49 -17.99 5.23 9.07
C VAL A 49 -18.23 3.93 8.31
N GLU A 50 -19.45 3.39 8.37
CA GLU A 50 -19.84 2.19 7.64
C GLU A 50 -19.74 2.40 6.13
N GLU A 51 -20.15 3.58 5.64
CA GLU A 51 -20.06 3.92 4.22
C GLU A 51 -18.63 4.17 3.75
N LEU A 52 -17.74 4.63 4.64
CA LEU A 52 -16.31 4.70 4.38
C LEU A 52 -15.70 3.30 4.27
N VAL A 53 -16.06 2.38 5.17
CA VAL A 53 -15.63 0.97 5.14
C VAL A 53 -16.13 0.28 3.87
N ASP A 54 -17.36 0.58 3.42
CA ASP A 54 -17.93 0.10 2.16
C ASP A 54 -17.37 0.83 0.91
N GLU A 55 -16.39 1.71 1.09
CA GLU A 55 -15.71 2.47 0.03
C GLU A 55 -16.67 3.27 -0.89
N LYS A 56 -17.76 3.81 -0.35
CA LYS A 56 -18.80 4.54 -1.13
C LYS A 56 -18.35 5.90 -1.66
N TYR A 57 -17.13 6.34 -1.35
CA TYR A 57 -16.55 7.58 -1.88
C TYR A 57 -16.00 7.41 -3.31
N ALA A 58 -15.89 8.54 -4.02
CA ALA A 58 -15.17 8.62 -5.28
C ALA A 58 -13.65 8.54 -5.05
N GLY A 59 -12.92 8.01 -6.03
CA GLY A 59 -11.46 7.86 -5.96
C GLY A 59 -10.99 6.59 -5.23
N ARG A 60 -9.72 6.23 -5.38
CA ARG A 60 -9.11 5.02 -4.79
C ARG A 60 -7.74 5.31 -4.21
N ARG A 61 -7.32 4.48 -3.26
CA ARG A 61 -6.03 4.62 -2.57
C ARG A 61 -5.13 3.36 -2.66
N PRO A 62 -4.80 2.89 -3.89
CA PRO A 62 -4.08 1.63 -4.07
C PRO A 62 -2.70 1.65 -3.42
N ALA A 63 -2.36 0.54 -2.78
CA ALA A 63 -1.10 0.33 -2.08
C ALA A 63 -0.25 -0.74 -2.79
N ALA A 64 1.02 -0.44 -3.05
CA ALA A 64 1.92 -1.36 -3.73
C ALA A 64 1.98 -2.72 -2.99
N GLY A 65 1.89 -3.82 -3.75
CA GLY A 65 1.77 -5.20 -3.26
C GLY A 65 0.34 -5.73 -3.24
N TYR A 66 -0.68 -4.87 -3.38
CA TYR A 66 -2.06 -5.33 -3.61
C TYR A 66 -2.26 -5.74 -5.08
N PRO A 67 -3.30 -6.55 -5.40
CA PRO A 67 -3.53 -7.04 -6.76
C PRO A 67 -3.57 -5.97 -7.85
N ALA A 68 -4.09 -4.77 -7.55
CA ALA A 68 -4.13 -3.65 -8.50
C ALA A 68 -2.75 -3.03 -8.81
N CYS A 69 -1.76 -3.28 -7.96
CA CYS A 69 -0.39 -2.79 -8.11
C CYS A 69 0.59 -3.75 -7.40
N PRO A 70 0.79 -4.97 -7.94
CA PRO A 70 1.42 -6.09 -7.21
C PRO A 70 2.92 -5.91 -6.98
N GLU A 71 3.56 -4.93 -7.62
CA GLU A 71 5.00 -4.74 -7.61
C GLU A 71 5.46 -3.95 -6.37
N HIS A 72 6.03 -4.63 -5.39
CA HIS A 72 6.32 -4.07 -4.06
C HIS A 72 7.37 -2.94 -4.05
N THR A 73 8.30 -2.89 -5.02
CA THR A 73 9.40 -1.91 -5.03
C THR A 73 8.93 -0.49 -5.34
N GLU A 74 7.70 -0.30 -5.84
CA GLU A 74 7.09 1.02 -6.02
C GLU A 74 6.99 1.81 -4.70
N LYS A 75 7.05 1.13 -3.54
CA LYS A 75 7.19 1.84 -2.24
C LYS A 75 8.46 2.65 -2.14
N ALA A 76 9.54 2.26 -2.80
CA ALA A 76 10.79 3.04 -2.82
C ALA A 76 10.56 4.44 -3.38
N GLU A 77 9.74 4.52 -4.44
CA GLU A 77 9.41 5.78 -5.08
C GLU A 77 8.51 6.64 -4.17
N LEU A 78 7.53 6.04 -3.50
CA LEU A 78 6.75 6.72 -2.46
C LEU A 78 7.64 7.28 -1.34
N TRP A 79 8.60 6.48 -0.86
CA TRP A 79 9.56 6.90 0.17
C TRP A 79 10.38 8.09 -0.29
N ARG A 80 10.88 8.05 -1.52
CA ARG A 80 11.66 9.12 -2.14
C ARG A 80 10.85 10.40 -2.29
N LEU A 81 9.63 10.31 -2.82
CA LEU A 81 8.75 11.46 -3.06
C LEU A 81 8.30 12.15 -1.77
N LEU A 82 7.99 11.36 -0.73
CA LEU A 82 7.47 11.88 0.53
C LEU A 82 8.56 12.21 1.55
N ASN A 83 9.83 11.89 1.24
CA ASN A 83 10.93 11.87 2.20
C ASN A 83 10.52 11.12 3.48
N ALA A 84 9.98 9.91 3.32
CA ALA A 84 9.23 9.21 4.37
C ALA A 84 10.09 8.81 5.58
N ASP A 85 11.41 8.73 5.44
CA ASP A 85 12.33 8.48 6.56
C ASP A 85 12.20 9.51 7.68
N ARG A 86 11.76 10.74 7.37
CA ARG A 86 11.48 11.79 8.37
C ARG A 86 10.35 11.41 9.34
N LEU A 87 9.51 10.46 8.97
CA LEU A 87 8.40 9.94 9.79
C LEU A 87 8.86 8.79 10.71
N GLY A 88 10.13 8.40 10.65
CA GLY A 88 10.67 7.25 11.38
C GLY A 88 10.23 5.89 10.83
N CYS A 89 9.63 5.87 9.63
CA CYS A 89 9.24 4.65 8.93
C CYS A 89 10.30 4.25 7.92
N THR A 90 10.67 2.98 7.87
CA THR A 90 11.70 2.44 6.96
C THR A 90 11.16 1.31 6.10
N LEU A 91 11.88 1.00 5.02
CA LEU A 91 11.64 -0.16 4.16
C LEU A 91 12.72 -1.22 4.40
N THR A 92 12.30 -2.48 4.51
CA THR A 92 13.23 -3.62 4.50
C THR A 92 13.76 -3.89 3.08
N GLU A 93 14.72 -4.79 2.95
CA GLU A 93 15.22 -5.27 1.65
C GLU A 93 14.12 -5.92 0.77
N SER A 94 13.04 -6.39 1.39
CA SER A 94 11.85 -6.94 0.73
C SER A 94 10.72 -5.92 0.54
N PHE A 95 10.98 -4.63 0.80
CA PHE A 95 9.99 -3.55 0.75
C PHE A 95 8.80 -3.75 1.70
N ALA A 96 9.01 -4.47 2.81
CA ALA A 96 8.08 -4.43 3.92
C ALA A 96 8.30 -3.13 4.70
N MET A 97 7.22 -2.55 5.23
CA MET A 97 7.31 -1.32 6.03
C MET A 97 7.64 -1.67 7.49
N ASN A 98 8.46 -0.83 8.12
CA ASN A 98 8.75 -0.88 9.54
C ASN A 98 8.51 0.50 10.16
N PRO A 99 7.64 0.65 11.16
CA PRO A 99 6.90 -0.39 11.89
C PRO A 99 5.92 -1.20 11.01
N ALA A 100 5.61 -2.44 11.42
CA ALA A 100 4.69 -3.31 10.68
C ALA A 100 3.29 -2.72 10.54
N ALA A 101 2.83 -2.02 11.59
CA ALA A 101 1.59 -1.23 11.59
C ALA A 101 1.79 0.09 10.82
N SER A 102 1.92 -0.02 9.50
CA SER A 102 2.09 1.11 8.58
C SER A 102 1.24 0.89 7.33
N VAL A 103 0.76 1.99 6.75
CA VAL A 103 0.05 1.99 5.46
C VAL A 103 0.71 3.03 4.55
N SER A 104 0.91 2.68 3.28
CA SER A 104 1.35 3.62 2.25
C SER A 104 0.67 3.30 0.92
N GLY A 105 0.46 4.31 0.09
CA GLY A 105 -0.22 4.14 -1.19
C GLY A 105 -0.27 5.42 -2.00
N LEU A 106 -0.93 5.33 -3.14
CA LEU A 106 -1.23 6.44 -4.04
C LEU A 106 -2.65 6.94 -3.78
N TYR A 107 -2.97 8.14 -4.24
CA TYR A 107 -4.35 8.63 -4.33
C TYR A 107 -4.74 8.88 -5.78
N PHE A 108 -5.90 8.35 -6.18
CA PHE A 108 -6.54 8.61 -7.47
C PHE A 108 -7.88 9.28 -7.21
N GLY A 109 -8.10 10.51 -7.70
CA GLY A 109 -9.34 11.25 -7.51
C GLY A 109 -10.41 11.03 -8.60
N ASN A 110 -10.15 10.19 -9.59
CA ASN A 110 -11.12 9.95 -10.67
C ASN A 110 -12.32 9.15 -10.12
N PRO A 111 -13.57 9.61 -10.26
CA PRO A 111 -14.75 8.88 -9.76
C PRO A 111 -14.95 7.51 -10.41
N GLN A 112 -14.35 7.25 -11.58
CA GLN A 112 -14.40 5.97 -12.26
C GLN A 112 -13.23 5.04 -11.88
N SER A 113 -12.30 5.46 -11.01
CA SER A 113 -11.23 4.58 -10.57
C SER A 113 -11.79 3.45 -9.71
N ILE A 114 -11.39 2.23 -10.02
CA ILE A 114 -11.76 1.01 -9.29
C ILE A 114 -10.50 0.21 -8.97
N TYR A 115 -10.59 -0.65 -7.96
CA TYR A 115 -9.62 -1.73 -7.81
C TYR A 115 -9.94 -2.82 -8.84
N PHE A 116 -8.90 -3.31 -9.49
CA PHE A 116 -8.96 -4.47 -10.38
C PHE A 116 -7.68 -5.25 -10.20
N ASP A 117 -7.71 -6.55 -10.48
CA ASP A 117 -6.55 -7.40 -10.29
C ASP A 117 -5.68 -7.36 -11.56
N VAL A 118 -4.39 -7.12 -11.37
CA VAL A 118 -3.37 -7.38 -12.39
C VAL A 118 -2.94 -8.83 -12.21
N ASP A 119 -3.18 -9.65 -13.22
CA ASP A 119 -2.78 -11.06 -13.24
C ASP A 119 -2.38 -11.46 -14.67
N ASN A 120 -1.78 -12.64 -14.82
CA ASN A 120 -1.41 -13.25 -16.09
C ASN A 120 -0.54 -12.32 -16.98
N VAL A 121 0.43 -11.64 -16.37
CA VAL A 121 1.35 -10.72 -17.03
C VAL A 121 2.23 -11.50 -18.02
N GLY A 122 2.13 -11.12 -19.30
CA GLY A 122 2.88 -11.73 -20.39
C GLY A 122 4.36 -11.36 -20.38
N ARG A 123 5.20 -12.20 -21.02
CA ARG A 123 6.64 -11.98 -21.09
C ARG A 123 7.00 -10.66 -21.78
N ASP A 124 6.26 -10.29 -22.82
CA ASP A 124 6.39 -9.00 -23.52
C ASP A 124 6.20 -7.81 -22.57
N GLN A 125 5.20 -7.88 -21.69
CA GLN A 125 4.95 -6.85 -20.68
C GLN A 125 6.05 -6.83 -19.60
N VAL A 126 6.57 -7.99 -19.19
CA VAL A 126 7.72 -8.07 -18.25
C VAL A 126 8.97 -7.43 -18.85
N GLU A 127 9.27 -7.73 -20.12
CA GLU A 127 10.42 -7.16 -20.83
C GLU A 127 10.32 -5.64 -20.96
N ASP A 128 9.13 -5.12 -21.30
CA ASP A 128 8.88 -3.67 -21.34
C ASP A 128 8.97 -3.01 -19.94
N TYR A 129 8.42 -3.66 -18.91
CA TYR A 129 8.49 -3.15 -17.53
C TYR A 129 9.93 -3.12 -17.02
N ALA A 130 10.70 -4.19 -17.27
CA ALA A 130 12.12 -4.26 -16.93
C ALA A 130 12.90 -3.09 -17.58
N LYS A 131 12.65 -2.83 -18.86
CA LYS A 131 13.25 -1.69 -19.57
C LYS A 131 12.90 -0.34 -18.92
N ARG A 132 11.62 -0.11 -18.59
CA ARG A 132 11.18 1.14 -17.93
C ARG A 132 11.80 1.36 -16.55
N LYS A 133 12.00 0.27 -15.80
CA LYS A 133 12.61 0.30 -14.46
C LYS A 133 14.15 0.30 -14.48
N GLY A 134 14.76 0.05 -15.65
CA GLY A 134 16.20 -0.15 -15.75
C GLY A 134 16.67 -1.45 -15.09
N TRP A 135 15.83 -2.48 -15.10
CA TRP A 135 16.08 -3.79 -14.51
C TRP A 135 16.46 -4.84 -15.56
N THR A 136 17.03 -5.94 -15.10
CA THR A 136 17.07 -7.18 -15.89
C THR A 136 15.71 -7.85 -15.90
N ILE A 137 15.49 -8.75 -16.87
CA ILE A 137 14.24 -9.52 -16.95
C ILE A 137 14.07 -10.36 -15.69
N GLU A 138 15.13 -10.99 -15.19
CA GLU A 138 15.10 -11.84 -13.98
C GLU A 138 14.71 -11.03 -12.72
N GLN A 139 15.12 -9.76 -12.64
CA GLN A 139 14.68 -8.88 -11.55
C GLN A 139 13.19 -8.56 -11.66
N ALA A 140 12.68 -8.27 -12.85
CA ALA A 140 11.26 -8.04 -13.06
C ALA A 140 10.43 -9.31 -12.77
N GLU A 141 10.88 -10.47 -13.25
CA GLU A 141 10.27 -11.77 -12.96
C GLU A 141 10.25 -12.09 -11.46
N LYS A 142 11.33 -11.76 -10.73
CA LYS A 142 11.38 -11.94 -9.28
C LYS A 142 10.29 -11.13 -8.56
N TRP A 143 10.12 -9.85 -8.91
CA TRP A 143 9.19 -8.96 -8.21
C TRP A 143 7.74 -9.10 -8.68
N LEU A 144 7.53 -9.51 -9.93
CA LEU A 144 6.20 -9.77 -10.51
C LEU A 144 5.81 -11.25 -10.42
N ARG A 145 6.63 -12.11 -9.79
CA ARG A 145 6.43 -13.56 -9.71
C ARG A 145 4.99 -14.01 -9.43
N PRO A 146 4.23 -13.40 -8.49
CA PRO A 146 2.88 -13.85 -8.18
C PRO A 146 1.86 -13.70 -9.33
N VAL A 147 2.16 -12.84 -10.32
CA VAL A 147 1.22 -12.45 -11.39
C VAL A 147 1.73 -12.81 -12.78
N LEU A 148 2.83 -13.59 -12.89
CA LEU A 148 3.37 -14.00 -14.19
C LEU A 148 2.44 -15.01 -14.89
N GLY A 149 2.12 -14.73 -16.15
CA GLY A 149 1.33 -15.60 -17.02
C GLY A 149 2.11 -16.73 -17.68
N TYR A 150 3.38 -16.92 -17.31
CA TYR A 150 4.29 -17.87 -17.94
C TYR A 150 5.29 -18.45 -16.94
N LYS A 151 6.01 -19.51 -17.36
CA LYS A 151 7.03 -20.16 -16.53
C LYS A 151 8.41 -19.55 -16.80
N THR A 152 9.12 -19.24 -15.73
CA THR A 152 10.49 -18.73 -15.68
C THR A 152 11.49 -19.85 -15.46
#